data_AF-A0A1H8VY77-F1
#
_entry.id   AF-A0A1H8VY77-F1
#
_cell.length_a   1.000
_cell.length_b   1.000
_cell.length_c   1.000
_cell.angle_alpha   90.00
_cell.angle_beta   90.00
_cell.angle_gamma   90.00
#
_symmetry.space_group_name_H-M   'P 1'
#
loop_
_entity.id
_entity.type
_entity.pdbx_description
1 polymer ?
#
loop_
_entity_poly.entity_id
_entity_poly.type
_entity_poly.pdbx_seq_one_letter_code
_entity_poly.pdbx_strand_id
1 'polypeptide(L)' 'MRPRPPCSPKPLNQRLTEEAGVFRDRAEAAPDAERERLIKLARQLDTAANIEGWLSSPELKPPS' A
#
# COMPACT_ATOMS: atom_id res chain seq x y z
N MET A 1 2.15 -2.18 -36.37
CA MET A 1 1.64 -2.60 -35.04
C MET A 1 1.91 -1.47 -34.05
N ARG A 2 0.90 -0.90 -33.39
CA ARG A 2 1.14 0.05 -32.30
C ARG A 2 1.36 -0.75 -31.01
N PRO A 3 2.39 -0.46 -30.19
CA PRO A 3 2.54 -1.14 -28.91
C PRO A 3 1.30 -0.85 -28.05
N ARG A 4 0.81 -1.88 -27.35
CA ARG A 4 -0.23 -1.67 -26.34
C ARG A 4 0.31 -0.70 -25.29
N PRO A 5 -0.43 0.36 -24.92
CA PRO A 5 -0.04 1.18 -23.79
C PRO A 5 0.08 0.28 -22.56
N PRO A 6 1.10 0.46 -21.69
CA PRO A 6 1.18 -0.34 -20.48
C PRO A 6 -0.07 -0.04 -19.65
N CYS A 7 -0.99 -1.00 -19.57
CA CYS A 7 -1.94 -1.10 -18.47
C CYS A 7 -1.13 -1.47 -17.23
N SER A 8 -0.25 -0.59 -16.77
CA SER A 8 0.39 -0.72 -15.48
C SER A 8 -0.46 0.09 -14.51
N PRO A 9 -1.51 -0.49 -13.88
CA PRO A 9 -2.04 0.11 -12.67
C PRO A 9 -0.86 0.29 -11.71
N LYS A 10 -0.84 1.40 -10.97
CA LYS A 10 0.21 1.70 -9.99
C LYS A 10 0.60 0.42 -9.21
N PRO A 11 1.89 0.22 -8.93
CA PRO A 11 2.34 -0.99 -8.23
C PRO A 11 1.62 -1.11 -6.89
N LEU A 12 1.41 -2.36 -6.45
CA LEU A 12 0.52 -2.66 -5.32
C LEU A 12 0.98 -1.96 -4.03
N ASN A 13 2.29 -1.96 -3.74
CA ASN A 13 2.85 -1.18 -2.63
C ASN A 13 2.43 0.30 -2.66
N GLN A 14 2.57 0.96 -3.81
CA GLN A 14 2.26 2.38 -3.95
C GLN A 14 0.78 2.65 -3.66
N ARG A 15 -0.11 1.78 -4.15
CA ARG A 15 -1.55 1.90 -3.87
C ARG A 15 -1.85 1.72 -2.38
N LEU A 16 -1.23 0.74 -1.73
CA LEU A 16 -1.39 0.49 -0.30
C LEU A 16 -0.88 1.65 0.55
N THR A 17 0.27 2.25 0.18
CA THR A 17 0.81 3.43 0.85
C THR A 17 -0.08 4.66 0.65
N GLU A 18 -0.62 4.88 -0.55
CA GLU A 18 -1.57 5.94 -0.84
C GLU A 18 -2.85 5.79 0.00
N GLU A 19 -3.42 4.58 0.06
CA GLU A 19 -4.59 4.29 0.89
C GLU A 19 -4.30 4.47 2.38
N ALA A 20 -3.13 4.03 2.88
CA ALA A 20 -2.72 4.26 4.26
C ALA A 20 -2.66 5.76 4.60
N GLY A 21 -2.19 6.60 3.67
CA GLY A 21 -2.23 8.05 3.78
C GLY A 21 -3.64 8.59 3.96
N VAL A 22 -4.58 8.16 3.12
CA VAL A 22 -6.00 8.56 3.21
C VAL A 22 -6.60 8.17 4.56
N PHE A 23 -6.27 7.01 5.11
CA PHE A 23 -6.75 6.61 6.44
C PHE A 23 -6.16 7.45 7.57
N ARG A 24 -4.90 7.89 7.47
CA ARG A 24 -4.31 8.82 8.44
C ARG A 24 -4.98 10.18 8.37
N ASP A 25 -5.20 10.71 7.17
CA ASP A 25 -5.87 12.01 6.98
C ASP A 25 -7.30 11.99 7.54
N ARG A 26 -8.02 10.88 7.33
CA ARG A 26 -9.35 10.68 7.94
C ARG A 26 -9.28 10.56 9.46
N ALA A 27 -8.23 9.94 9.99
CA ALA A 27 -8.06 9.78 11.44
C ALA A 27 -7.85 11.13 12.14
N GLU A 28 -7.20 12.10 11.49
CA GLU A 28 -7.01 13.45 12.03
C GLU A 28 -8.34 14.21 12.20
N ALA A 29 -9.34 13.91 11.37
CA ALA A 29 -10.67 14.51 11.45
C ALA A 29 -11.69 13.70 12.28
N ALA A 30 -11.29 12.54 12.81
CA ALA A 30 -12.21 11.59 13.45
C ALA A 30 -12.20 11.69 15.00
N PRO A 31 -13.34 11.40 15.67
CA PRO A 31 -13.39 11.24 17.13
C PRO A 31 -12.57 10.04 17.61
N ASP A 32 -12.08 10.06 18.86
CA ASP A 32 -11.08 9.12 19.41
C ASP A 32 -11.30 7.63 19.08
N ALA A 33 -12.52 7.12 19.28
CA ALA A 33 -12.82 5.70 19.03
C ALA A 33 -12.73 5.31 17.54
N GLU A 34 -13.07 6.24 16.64
CA GLU A 34 -12.96 6.02 15.19
C GLU A 34 -11.55 6.34 14.69
N ARG A 35 -10.89 7.34 15.28
CA ARG A 35 -9.49 7.66 15.02
C ARG A 35 -8.58 6.46 15.27
N GLU A 36 -8.75 5.75 16.37
CA GLU A 36 -7.94 4.57 16.67
C GLU A 36 -8.14 3.45 15.63
N ARG A 37 -9.38 3.24 15.19
CA ARG A 37 -9.70 2.27 14.13
C ARG A 37 -9.05 2.64 12.80
N LEU A 38 -9.14 3.91 12.41
CA LEU A 38 -8.54 4.43 11.17
C LEU A 38 -7.01 4.33 11.21
N ILE A 39 -6.38 4.65 12.34
CA ILE A 39 -4.93 4.48 12.53
C ILE A 39 -4.53 3.00 12.45
N LYS A 40 -5.32 2.10 13.04
CA LYS A 40 -5.07 0.65 12.96
C LYS A 40 -5.12 0.16 11.52
N LEU A 41 -6.10 0.61 10.73
CA LEU A 41 -6.20 0.29 9.30
C LEU A 41 -5.01 0.83 8.50
N ALA A 42 -4.60 2.09 8.74
CA ALA A 42 -3.43 2.66 8.09
C ALA A 42 -2.16 1.83 8.35
N ARG A 43 -1.94 1.40 9.60
CA ARG A 43 -0.80 0.54 9.98
C ARG A 43 -0.83 -0.83 9.28
N GLN A 44 -2.02 -1.42 9.11
CA GLN A 44 -2.16 -2.68 8.39
C GLN A 44 -1.79 -2.54 6.91
N LEU A 45 -2.20 -1.44 6.28
CA LEU A 45 -1.86 -1.14 4.89
C LEU A 45 -0.37 -0.86 4.70
N ASP A 46 0.27 -0.14 5.62
CA ASP A 46 1.73 0.03 5.60
C ASP A 46 2.46 -1.30 5.70
N THR A 47 1.98 -2.18 6.58
CA THR A 47 2.55 -3.52 6.75
C THR A 47 2.42 -4.34 5.47
N ALA A 48 1.25 -4.29 4.82
CA ALA A 48 1.03 -4.96 3.55
C ALA A 48 1.93 -4.40 2.44
N ALA A 49 2.13 -3.07 2.38
CA ALA A 49 3.03 -2.45 1.42
C ALA A 49 4.49 -2.89 1.62
N ASN A 50 4.93 -3.01 2.88
CA ASN A 50 6.27 -3.50 3.22
C ASN A 50 6.46 -4.97 2.82
N ILE A 51 5.47 -5.82 3.08
CA ILE A 51 5.50 -7.23 2.68
C ILE A 51 5.56 -7.36 1.15
N GLU A 52 4.77 -6.56 0.42
CA GLU A 52 4.83 -6.53 -1.05
C GLU A 52 6.23 -6.13 -1.52
N GLY A 53 6.83 -5.10 -0.90
CA GLY A 53 8.20 -4.68 -1.20
C GLY A 53 9.22 -5.80 -1.00
N TRP A 54 9.07 -6.61 0.06
CA TRP A 54 9.92 -7.78 0.28
C TRP A 54 9.71 -8.85 -0.80
N LEU A 55 8.47 -9.22 -1.10
CA LEU A 55 8.15 -10.22 -2.12
C LEU A 55 8.61 -9.82 -3.53
N SER A 56 8.63 -8.53 -3.82
CA SER A 56 9.08 -7.98 -5.09
C SER A 56 10.60 -7.82 -5.18
N SER A 57 11.35 -8.05 -4.09
CA SER A 57 12.81 -7.93 -4.06
C SER A 57 13.50 -9.00 -4.92
N PRO A 58 14.48 -8.62 -5.77
CA PRO A 58 15.21 -9.57 -6.62
C PRO A 58 15.96 -10.65 -5.85
N GLU A 59 16.44 -10.34 -4.64
CA GLU A 59 17.26 -11.25 -3.81
C GLU A 59 16.46 -12.40 -3.19
N LEU A 60 15.12 -12.31 -3.20
CA LEU A 60 14.20 -13.33 -2.69
C LEU A 60 13.66 -14.25 -3.80
N LYS A 61 14.02 -14.00 -5.07
CA LYS A 61 13.66 -14.90 -6.16
C LYS A 61 14.61 -16.10 -6.15
N PRO A 62 14.09 -17.34 -6.19
CA PRO A 62 14.95 -18.51 -6.31
C PRO A 62 15.78 -18.38 -7.59
N PRO A 63 17.09 -18.72 -7.54
CA PRO A 63 17.92 -18.73 -8.74
C PRO A 63 17.33 -19.76 -9.72
N SER A 64 17.16 -19.34 -10.97
CA SER A 64 16.70 -20.16 -12.09
C SER A 64 17.78 -21.10 -12.60
#